data_AF-A0A9D3LR35-F1
#
_entry.id   AF-A0A9D3LR35-F1
#
_cell.length_a   1.000
_cell.length_b   1.000
_cell.length_c   1.000
_cell.angle_alpha   90.00
_cell.angle_beta   90.00
_cell.angle_gamma   90.00
#
_symmetry.space_group_name_H-M   'P 1'
#
loop_
_entity.id
_entity.type
_entity.pdbx_description
1 polymer ?
#
loop_
_entity_poly.entity_id
_entity_poly.type
_entity_poly.pdbx_seq_one_letter_code
_entity_poly.pdbx_strand_id
1 'polypeptide(L)'
;MQLQCALVALQDVKLYLNEEGGQIAVFDATNTTRERRDLILDFAQENAYKVFFVESVCDDPEVIAANILEVKVSSPDYPERHRERVMDDFLKRIECYKVTYQPLDPDEYDKDMSFLKLINVGQRFLVNRVQDYIQSKIVYYLMNIHVHSHSIYLCRHGESEHNLQGLIGGDSELSHRGRQFAHALQGFIEEQKLLDLKVWTSQLRRTIQTAEELGVPYEQWKILNEIDAGVCEEMTYEMIQDTFPEEFALRDQDKYHYRYPGGESYQDLVQRLEPVIMELERQGNVLVICHQAVMRCLLAYFLDKSADDLPYLKCPLHTVLKLSPVAYGCKVEMFYLNVEAVNTHRDRPLNKPRDDSAPPVLHSPPPVQPRPVQAAATLQRRQLAPPRPFAVGPAVPRGPRGALLQQSQPHIGSGCLNPCVKESTVTAQKMLLTTSAFE
;
A
#
# COMPACT_ATOMS: atom_id res chain seq x y z
N MET A 1 13.94 -21.94 12.79
CA MET A 1 12.97 -20.92 13.24
C MET A 1 12.12 -20.31 12.09
N GLN A 2 12.73 -19.97 10.94
CA GLN A 2 12.06 -19.29 9.81
C GLN A 2 10.89 -20.02 9.14
N LEU A 3 10.89 -21.36 9.09
CA LEU A 3 9.78 -22.12 8.52
C LEU A 3 8.51 -22.01 9.38
N GLN A 4 8.66 -22.09 10.70
CA GLN A 4 7.54 -22.00 11.63
C GLN A 4 6.87 -20.62 11.55
N CYS A 5 7.65 -19.53 11.48
CA CYS A 5 7.09 -18.18 11.33
C CYS A 5 6.28 -18.03 10.04
N ALA A 6 6.76 -18.61 8.93
CA ALA A 6 6.01 -18.57 7.68
C ALA A 6 4.70 -19.38 7.76
N LEU A 7 4.70 -20.54 8.42
CA LEU A 7 3.49 -21.33 8.61
C LEU A 7 2.45 -20.59 9.47
N VAL A 8 2.89 -19.91 10.53
CA VAL A 8 2.00 -19.07 11.34
C VAL A 8 1.43 -17.93 10.50
N ALA A 9 2.27 -17.21 9.75
CA ALA A 9 1.79 -16.13 8.89
C ALA A 9 0.81 -16.61 7.79
N LEU A 10 0.98 -17.83 7.25
CA LEU A 10 0.01 -18.42 6.32
C LEU A 10 -1.33 -18.75 7.01
N GLN A 11 -1.33 -19.11 8.29
CA GLN A 11 -2.57 -19.26 9.06
C GLN A 11 -3.30 -17.92 9.22
N ASP A 12 -2.57 -16.84 9.48
CA ASP A 12 -3.13 -15.49 9.55
C ASP A 12 -3.69 -15.05 8.18
N VAL A 13 -2.99 -15.36 7.08
CA VAL A 13 -3.49 -15.14 5.71
C VAL A 13 -4.82 -15.85 5.49
N LYS A 14 -4.93 -17.12 5.92
CA LYS A 14 -6.17 -17.90 5.81
C LYS A 14 -7.31 -17.25 6.60
N LEU A 15 -7.04 -16.82 7.83
CA LEU A 15 -8.03 -16.17 8.69
C LEU A 15 -8.54 -14.87 8.04
N TYR A 16 -7.61 -14.04 7.58
CA TYR A 16 -7.94 -12.77 6.93
C TYR A 16 -8.80 -12.94 5.68
N LEU A 17 -8.44 -13.88 4.79
CA LEU A 17 -9.13 -14.10 3.52
C LEU A 17 -10.48 -14.82 3.67
N ASN A 18 -10.66 -15.66 4.70
CA ASN A 18 -11.89 -16.44 4.86
C ASN A 18 -12.88 -15.87 5.88
N GLU A 19 -12.39 -15.24 6.95
CA GLU A 19 -13.20 -14.88 8.12
C GLU A 19 -13.32 -13.36 8.32
N GLU A 20 -12.29 -12.58 7.95
CA GLU A 20 -12.25 -11.12 8.19
C GLU A 20 -12.70 -10.29 6.97
N GLY A 21 -13.12 -10.94 5.88
CA GLY A 21 -13.58 -10.26 4.66
C GLY A 21 -12.44 -9.69 3.78
N GLY A 22 -11.19 -10.08 4.04
CA GLY A 22 -10.05 -9.72 3.22
C GLY A 22 -10.12 -10.29 1.81
N GLN A 23 -9.74 -9.50 0.81
CA GLN A 23 -9.73 -9.92 -0.60
C GLN A 23 -8.33 -10.25 -1.11
N ILE A 24 -7.31 -9.56 -0.58
CA ILE A 24 -5.92 -9.67 -1.02
C ILE A 24 -5.01 -9.72 0.20
N ALA A 25 -4.20 -10.77 0.32
CA ALA A 25 -3.18 -10.85 1.36
C ALA A 25 -1.78 -10.67 0.77
N VAL A 26 -1.02 -9.72 1.33
CA VAL A 26 0.37 -9.47 0.96
C VAL A 26 1.30 -10.26 1.88
N PHE A 27 1.96 -11.30 1.37
CA PHE A 27 2.89 -12.12 2.14
C PHE A 27 4.35 -11.68 1.91
N ASP A 28 4.80 -10.68 2.68
CA ASP A 28 6.15 -10.10 2.57
C ASP A 28 7.24 -10.99 3.18
N ALA A 29 7.98 -11.71 2.33
CA ALA A 29 9.11 -12.55 2.73
C ALA A 29 10.05 -12.81 1.55
N THR A 30 11.31 -13.18 1.82
CA THR A 30 12.32 -13.37 0.77
C THR A 30 11.94 -14.42 -0.28
N ASN A 31 11.27 -15.51 0.12
CA ASN A 31 10.74 -16.56 -0.77
C ASN A 31 11.69 -16.96 -1.92
N THR A 32 12.99 -17.03 -1.61
CA THR A 32 14.08 -17.13 -2.59
C THR A 32 14.30 -18.54 -3.14
N THR A 33 13.75 -19.57 -2.51
CA THR A 33 13.89 -20.97 -2.94
C THR A 33 12.60 -21.49 -3.57
N ARG A 34 12.72 -22.41 -4.54
CA ARG A 34 11.56 -23.08 -5.17
C ARG A 34 10.72 -23.82 -4.14
N GLU A 35 11.35 -24.60 -3.26
CA GLU A 35 10.68 -25.34 -2.17
C GLU A 35 9.78 -24.43 -1.30
N ARG A 36 10.23 -23.20 -1.01
CA ARG A 36 9.42 -22.26 -0.22
C ARG A 36 8.21 -21.76 -1.00
N ARG A 37 8.37 -21.52 -2.31
CA ARG A 37 7.26 -21.08 -3.18
C ARG A 37 6.27 -22.21 -3.43
N ASP A 38 6.75 -23.43 -3.61
CA ASP A 38 5.91 -24.63 -3.76
C ASP A 38 5.03 -24.83 -2.52
N LEU A 39 5.58 -24.66 -1.30
CA LEU A 39 4.80 -24.68 -0.06
C LEU A 39 3.66 -23.63 -0.06
N ILE A 40 3.92 -22.43 -0.56
CA ILE A 40 2.92 -21.35 -0.64
C ILE A 40 1.85 -21.70 -1.70
N LEU A 41 2.26 -22.27 -2.84
CA LEU A 41 1.36 -22.70 -3.90
C LEU A 41 0.46 -23.85 -3.43
N ASP A 42 1.00 -24.84 -2.72
CA ASP A 42 0.24 -25.94 -2.13
C ASP A 42 -0.80 -25.40 -1.14
N PHE A 43 -0.39 -24.51 -0.23
CA PHE A 43 -1.30 -23.84 0.70
C PHE A 43 -2.41 -23.07 -0.03
N ALA A 44 -2.07 -22.31 -1.09
CA ALA A 44 -3.05 -21.56 -1.85
C ALA A 44 -4.03 -22.49 -2.58
N GLN A 45 -3.53 -23.58 -3.17
CA GLN A 45 -4.35 -24.58 -3.84
C GLN A 45 -5.35 -25.26 -2.88
N GLU A 46 -4.89 -25.65 -1.69
CA GLU A 46 -5.74 -26.26 -0.65
C GLU A 46 -6.89 -25.34 -0.19
N ASN A 47 -6.69 -24.02 -0.26
CA ASN A 47 -7.68 -23.03 0.17
C ASN A 47 -8.35 -22.29 -1.01
N ALA A 48 -8.12 -22.74 -2.26
CA ALA A 48 -8.65 -22.14 -3.48
C ALA A 48 -8.31 -20.64 -3.67
N TYR A 49 -7.11 -20.24 -3.26
CA TYR A 49 -6.59 -18.88 -3.49
C TYR A 49 -5.80 -18.80 -4.80
N LYS A 50 -5.85 -17.65 -5.46
CA LYS A 50 -4.93 -17.32 -6.55
C LYS A 50 -3.63 -16.76 -5.98
N VAL A 51 -2.53 -16.98 -6.68
CA VAL A 51 -1.20 -16.52 -6.29
C VAL A 51 -0.61 -15.67 -7.42
N PHE A 52 -0.12 -14.48 -7.06
CA PHE A 52 0.59 -13.57 -7.95
C PHE A 52 1.94 -13.17 -7.32
N PHE A 53 3.04 -13.68 -7.89
CA PHE A 53 4.37 -13.36 -7.36
C PHE A 53 4.85 -11.99 -7.86
N VAL A 54 5.46 -11.21 -6.96
CA VAL A 54 6.18 -9.98 -7.32
C VAL A 54 7.64 -10.13 -6.91
N GLU A 55 8.53 -10.33 -7.89
CA GLU A 55 9.96 -10.49 -7.66
C GLU A 55 10.70 -9.19 -8.00
N SER A 56 11.23 -8.52 -6.98
CA SER A 56 12.19 -7.42 -7.17
C SER A 56 13.60 -7.98 -7.32
N VAL A 57 14.24 -7.69 -8.46
CA VAL A 57 15.62 -8.05 -8.78
C VAL A 57 16.41 -6.77 -8.96
N CYS A 58 17.44 -6.57 -8.14
CA CYS A 58 18.34 -5.44 -8.28
C CYS A 58 19.78 -5.97 -8.27
N ASP A 59 20.53 -5.71 -9.34
CA ASP A 59 21.96 -6.00 -9.44
C ASP A 59 22.82 -4.72 -9.49
N ASP A 60 22.18 -3.56 -9.57
CA ASP A 60 22.83 -2.24 -9.51
C ASP A 60 23.39 -1.96 -8.09
N PRO A 61 24.73 -1.87 -7.93
CA PRO A 61 25.35 -1.63 -6.63
C PRO A 61 25.00 -0.27 -6.00
N GLU A 62 24.78 0.77 -6.81
CA GLU A 62 24.46 2.11 -6.32
C GLU A 62 23.06 2.15 -5.72
N VAL A 63 22.10 1.53 -6.40
CA VAL A 63 20.72 1.39 -5.92
C VAL A 63 20.67 0.55 -4.65
N ILE A 64 21.41 -0.57 -4.61
CA ILE A 64 21.50 -1.41 -3.41
C ILE A 64 22.07 -0.60 -2.23
N ALA A 65 23.16 0.13 -2.45
CA ALA A 65 23.77 0.96 -1.41
C ALA A 65 22.82 2.05 -0.90
N ALA A 66 22.12 2.75 -1.80
CA ALA A 66 21.14 3.77 -1.46
C ALA A 66 20.00 3.19 -0.59
N ASN A 67 19.41 2.07 -1.01
CA ASN A 67 18.32 1.41 -0.29
C ASN A 67 18.75 0.94 1.12
N ILE A 68 19.97 0.42 1.27
CA ILE A 68 20.51 0.02 2.58
C ILE A 68 20.65 1.25 3.49
N LEU A 69 21.19 2.35 2.97
CA LEU A 69 21.39 3.58 3.74
C LEU A 69 20.07 4.23 4.17
N GLU A 70 19.05 4.17 3.32
CA GLU A 70 17.76 4.81 3.59
C GLU A 70 16.90 3.99 4.56
N VAL A 71 16.71 2.70 4.27
CA VAL A 71 15.70 1.86 4.95
C VAL A 71 16.29 1.07 6.10
N LYS A 72 17.55 0.63 6.02
CA LYS A 72 18.13 -0.29 7.02
C LYS A 72 18.85 0.42 8.14
N VAL A 73 19.36 1.61 7.89
CA VAL A 73 19.96 2.47 8.92
C VAL A 73 18.92 2.98 9.93
N SER A 74 17.67 3.10 9.51
CA SER A 74 16.51 3.48 10.34
C SER A 74 15.71 2.28 10.85
N SER A 75 16.11 1.05 10.47
CA SER A 75 15.38 -0.18 10.87
C SER A 75 15.56 -0.48 12.37
N PRO A 76 14.51 -0.93 13.08
CA PRO A 76 14.62 -1.38 14.47
C PRO A 76 15.59 -2.55 14.68
N ASP A 77 15.98 -3.23 13.59
CA ASP A 77 16.93 -4.34 13.60
C ASP A 77 18.36 -3.93 13.94
N TYR A 78 18.71 -2.65 13.80
CA TYR A 78 20.05 -2.13 14.03
C TYR A 78 20.03 -1.04 15.12
N PRO A 79 20.81 -1.19 16.21
CA PRO A 79 20.98 -0.13 17.19
C PRO A 79 21.65 1.11 16.56
N GLU A 80 21.17 2.33 16.88
CA GLU A 80 21.59 3.62 16.27
C GLU A 80 23.11 3.87 16.18
N ARG A 81 23.93 3.20 17.00
CA ARG A 81 25.35 3.54 17.22
C ARG A 81 26.34 2.95 16.19
N HIS A 82 25.90 2.23 15.16
CA HIS A 82 26.82 1.46 14.29
C HIS A 82 26.52 1.51 12.78
N ARG A 83 26.17 2.67 12.21
CA ARG A 83 25.81 2.84 10.78
C ARG A 83 26.81 2.22 9.78
N GLU A 84 28.11 2.32 10.04
CA GLU A 84 29.16 1.73 9.17
C GLU A 84 29.18 0.20 9.21
N ARG A 85 28.77 -0.43 10.33
CA ARG A 85 28.69 -1.90 10.46
C ARG A 85 27.39 -2.48 9.91
N VAL A 86 26.33 -1.67 9.81
CA VAL A 86 25.04 -2.07 9.20
C VAL A 86 25.25 -2.46 7.74
N MET A 87 26.00 -1.65 6.98
CA MET A 87 26.26 -1.91 5.57
C MET A 87 27.00 -3.24 5.37
N ASP A 88 28.09 -3.49 6.10
CA ASP A 88 28.89 -4.72 5.96
C ASP A 88 28.10 -5.97 6.38
N ASP A 89 27.33 -5.90 7.47
CA ASP A 89 26.44 -6.99 7.91
C ASP A 89 25.37 -7.29 6.85
N PHE A 90 24.73 -6.25 6.31
CA PHE A 90 23.67 -6.42 5.31
C PHE A 90 24.21 -6.97 3.99
N LEU A 91 25.40 -6.53 3.55
CA LEU A 91 26.06 -7.09 2.37
C LEU A 91 26.39 -8.57 2.55
N LYS A 92 26.96 -8.97 3.70
CA LYS A 92 27.20 -10.39 4.02
C LYS A 92 25.91 -11.20 3.99
N ARG A 93 24.82 -10.60 4.45
CA ARG A 93 23.52 -11.24 4.44
C ARG A 93 22.97 -11.45 3.03
N ILE A 94 23.12 -10.46 2.14
CA ILE A 94 22.78 -10.60 0.72
C ILE A 94 23.55 -11.77 0.12
N GLU A 95 24.85 -11.89 0.42
CA GLU A 95 25.67 -13.02 -0.03
C GLU A 95 25.15 -14.38 0.48
N CYS A 96 24.69 -14.47 1.74
CA CYS A 96 24.06 -15.69 2.25
C CYS A 96 22.81 -16.10 1.45
N TYR A 97 21.96 -15.13 1.05
CA TYR A 97 20.78 -15.43 0.24
C TYR A 97 21.16 -15.82 -1.19
N LYS A 98 22.20 -15.21 -1.78
CA LYS A 98 22.66 -15.55 -3.14
C LYS A 98 23.01 -17.02 -3.30
N VAL A 99 23.55 -17.67 -2.25
CA VAL A 99 23.92 -19.11 -2.28
C VAL A 99 22.72 -20.01 -2.60
N THR A 100 21.52 -19.64 -2.16
CA THR A 100 20.31 -20.47 -2.30
C THR A 100 19.24 -19.84 -3.18
N TYR A 101 19.51 -18.66 -3.73
CA TYR A 101 18.52 -17.92 -4.51
C TYR A 101 18.28 -18.59 -5.86
N GLN A 102 17.03 -18.98 -6.08
CA GLN A 102 16.51 -19.51 -7.32
C GLN A 102 15.46 -18.51 -7.85
N PRO A 103 15.86 -17.58 -8.75
CA PRO A 103 14.94 -16.63 -9.35
C PRO A 103 13.76 -17.32 -10.02
N LEU A 104 12.64 -16.63 -10.22
CA LEU A 104 11.55 -17.17 -11.04
C LEU A 104 12.04 -17.39 -12.49
N ASP A 105 11.61 -18.46 -13.12
CA ASP A 105 12.07 -18.90 -14.43
C ASP A 105 10.87 -19.04 -15.37
N PRO A 106 10.57 -18.02 -16.20
CA PRO A 106 9.41 -18.04 -17.10
C PRO A 106 9.52 -19.08 -18.21
N ASP A 107 10.72 -19.59 -18.52
CA ASP A 107 10.95 -20.43 -19.68
C ASP A 107 10.83 -21.92 -19.32
N GLU A 108 11.21 -22.30 -18.10
CA GLU A 108 11.17 -23.69 -17.64
C GLU A 108 10.27 -23.90 -16.42
N TYR A 109 10.79 -23.66 -15.21
CA TYR A 109 10.15 -24.14 -13.97
C TYR A 109 8.86 -23.37 -13.61
N ASP A 110 8.88 -22.05 -13.76
CA ASP A 110 7.81 -21.16 -13.30
C ASP A 110 6.93 -20.67 -14.48
N LYS A 111 7.04 -21.28 -15.67
CA LYS A 111 6.33 -20.89 -16.91
C LYS A 111 4.80 -20.81 -16.79
N ASP A 112 4.22 -21.61 -15.90
CA ASP A 112 2.78 -21.68 -15.67
C ASP A 112 2.31 -20.82 -14.49
N MET A 113 3.24 -20.15 -13.79
CA MET A 113 2.94 -19.27 -12.67
C MET A 113 2.64 -17.85 -13.12
N SER A 114 1.77 -17.16 -12.36
CA SER A 114 1.45 -15.75 -12.58
C SER A 114 2.38 -14.87 -11.76
N PHE A 115 3.15 -14.01 -12.45
CA PHE A 115 4.11 -13.16 -11.75
C PHE A 115 4.54 -11.90 -12.51
N LEU A 116 5.09 -10.96 -11.76
CA LEU A 116 5.79 -9.78 -12.23
C LEU A 116 7.22 -9.78 -11.66
N LYS A 117 8.21 -9.59 -12.53
CA LYS A 117 9.57 -9.22 -12.13
C LYS A 117 9.80 -7.75 -12.35
N LEU A 118 10.26 -7.04 -11.31
CA LEU A 118 10.76 -5.68 -11.40
C LEU A 118 12.29 -5.74 -11.37
N ILE A 119 12.94 -5.32 -12.46
CA ILE A 119 14.39 -5.38 -12.58
C ILE A 119 14.95 -3.96 -12.46
N ASN A 120 15.91 -3.80 -11.56
CA ASN A 120 16.60 -2.54 -11.25
C ASN A 120 15.61 -1.40 -11.02
N VAL A 121 14.68 -1.63 -10.09
CA VAL A 121 13.68 -0.65 -9.61
C VAL A 121 12.85 -0.06 -10.76
N GLY A 122 12.31 -0.96 -11.58
CA GLY A 122 11.37 -0.59 -12.65
C GLY A 122 12.03 -0.17 -13.96
N GLN A 123 13.36 -0.30 -14.11
CA GLN A 123 14.01 -0.11 -15.41
C GLN A 123 13.51 -1.11 -16.46
N ARG A 124 13.25 -2.35 -16.05
CA ARG A 124 12.68 -3.40 -16.90
C ARG A 124 11.66 -4.23 -16.12
N PHE A 125 10.68 -4.74 -16.83
CA PHE A 125 9.64 -5.60 -16.28
C PHE A 125 9.55 -6.89 -17.08
N LEU A 126 9.32 -8.01 -16.39
CA LEU A 126 8.92 -9.27 -17.01
C LEU A 126 7.60 -9.70 -16.39
N VAL A 127 6.56 -9.82 -17.23
CA VAL A 127 5.22 -10.20 -16.79
C VAL A 127 4.90 -11.57 -17.37
N ASN A 128 4.49 -12.51 -16.52
CA ASN A 128 4.06 -13.85 -16.95
C ASN A 128 2.62 -14.13 -16.49
N ARG A 129 1.79 -14.61 -17.44
CA ARG A 129 0.44 -15.15 -17.21
C ARG A 129 -0.46 -14.34 -16.24
N VAL A 130 -0.72 -13.08 -16.55
CA VAL A 130 -1.76 -12.29 -15.83
C VAL A 130 -3.12 -12.96 -16.02
N GLN A 131 -3.80 -13.30 -14.92
CA GLN A 131 -5.03 -14.12 -14.93
C GLN A 131 -6.31 -13.30 -14.89
N ASP A 132 -6.28 -12.13 -14.25
CA ASP A 132 -7.48 -11.35 -13.99
C ASP A 132 -7.21 -9.83 -13.93
N TYR A 133 -8.30 -9.09 -13.73
CA TYR A 133 -8.29 -7.63 -13.69
C TYR A 133 -7.41 -7.08 -12.56
N ILE A 134 -7.48 -7.67 -11.36
CA ILE A 134 -6.72 -7.16 -10.22
C ILE A 134 -5.21 -7.37 -10.41
N GLN A 135 -4.78 -8.51 -10.95
CA GLN A 135 -3.38 -8.71 -11.31
C GLN A 135 -2.92 -7.72 -12.38
N SER A 136 -3.77 -7.42 -13.38
CA SER A 136 -3.46 -6.41 -14.40
C SER A 136 -3.29 -5.01 -13.79
N LYS A 137 -4.10 -4.66 -12.79
CA LYS A 137 -4.01 -3.39 -12.06
C LYS A 137 -2.77 -3.32 -11.17
N ILE A 138 -2.39 -4.41 -10.51
CA ILE A 138 -1.14 -4.51 -9.75
C ILE A 138 0.05 -4.27 -10.68
N VAL A 139 0.08 -4.92 -11.85
CA VAL A 139 1.14 -4.71 -12.85
C VAL A 139 1.17 -3.25 -13.30
N TYR A 140 0.02 -2.68 -13.66
CA TYR A 140 -0.08 -1.30 -14.07
C TYR A 140 0.42 -0.33 -12.99
N TYR A 141 0.02 -0.53 -11.73
CA TYR A 141 0.48 0.28 -10.60
C TYR A 141 1.99 0.21 -10.44
N LEU A 142 2.54 -1.00 -10.34
CA LEU A 142 3.96 -1.25 -10.13
C LEU A 142 4.85 -0.77 -11.28
N MET A 143 4.29 -0.62 -12.48
CA MET A 143 4.99 -0.04 -13.64
C MET A 143 5.04 1.49 -13.63
N ASN A 144 4.18 2.16 -12.86
CA ASN A 144 4.09 3.62 -12.82
C ASN A 144 4.72 4.24 -11.56
N ILE A 145 4.93 3.47 -10.49
CA ILE A 145 5.64 3.96 -9.30
C ILE A 145 7.15 4.11 -9.57
N HIS A 146 7.77 5.08 -8.91
CA HIS A 146 9.23 5.21 -8.88
C HIS A 146 9.75 5.52 -7.47
N VAL A 147 11.01 5.16 -7.21
CA VAL A 147 11.64 5.38 -5.88
C VAL A 147 12.41 6.70 -5.77
N HIS A 148 12.37 7.54 -6.81
CA HIS A 148 13.07 8.82 -6.75
C HIS A 148 12.44 9.72 -5.70
N SER A 149 13.26 10.38 -4.88
CA SER A 149 12.76 11.35 -3.92
C SER A 149 12.14 12.53 -4.65
N HIS A 150 10.88 12.83 -4.33
CA HIS A 150 10.14 13.97 -4.87
C HIS A 150 9.21 14.56 -3.82
N SER A 151 8.71 15.77 -4.09
CA SER A 151 7.76 16.45 -3.21
C SER A 151 6.46 16.72 -3.95
N ILE A 152 5.35 16.31 -3.34
CA ILE A 152 4.00 16.61 -3.82
C ILE A 152 3.44 17.72 -2.94
N TYR A 153 2.97 18.80 -3.54
CA TYR A 153 2.36 19.92 -2.85
C TYR A 153 0.86 19.89 -3.13
N LEU A 154 0.05 19.83 -2.08
CA LEU A 154 -1.40 19.88 -2.17
C LEU A 154 -1.90 21.17 -1.52
N CYS A 155 -2.73 21.92 -2.23
CA CYS A 155 -3.50 23.00 -1.63
C CYS A 155 -4.86 23.12 -2.29
N ARG A 156 -5.77 23.82 -1.62
CA ARG A 156 -7.03 24.24 -2.23
C ARG A 156 -6.80 25.50 -3.06
N HIS A 157 -7.74 25.80 -3.94
CA HIS A 157 -7.91 27.17 -4.45
C HIS A 157 -7.92 28.21 -3.31
N GLY A 158 -7.58 29.46 -3.64
CA GLY A 158 -7.81 30.58 -2.73
C GLY A 158 -9.29 30.71 -2.36
N GLU A 159 -9.59 31.33 -1.22
CA GLU A 159 -10.97 31.58 -0.78
C GLU A 159 -11.82 32.16 -1.93
N SER A 160 -13.00 31.59 -2.16
CA SER A 160 -13.92 31.99 -3.22
C SER A 160 -15.15 32.74 -2.68
N GLU A 161 -15.89 33.41 -3.56
CA GLU A 161 -17.14 34.09 -3.19
C GLU A 161 -18.17 33.12 -2.58
N HIS A 162 -18.30 31.90 -3.11
CA HIS A 162 -19.16 30.87 -2.51
C HIS A 162 -18.69 30.45 -1.11
N ASN A 163 -17.38 30.44 -0.84
CA ASN A 163 -16.90 30.14 0.51
C ASN A 163 -17.35 31.22 1.51
N LEU A 164 -17.27 32.50 1.14
CA LEU A 164 -17.73 33.60 1.99
C LEU A 164 -19.22 33.50 2.31
N GLN A 165 -20.01 33.00 1.35
CA GLN A 165 -21.46 32.81 1.48
C GLN A 165 -21.85 31.47 2.13
N GLY A 166 -20.90 30.56 2.36
CA GLY A 166 -21.17 29.23 2.88
C GLY A 166 -21.84 28.27 1.87
N LEU A 167 -21.81 28.59 0.58
CA LEU A 167 -22.36 27.76 -0.49
C LEU A 167 -21.40 26.62 -0.86
N ILE A 168 -21.95 25.43 -1.12
CA ILE A 168 -21.20 24.29 -1.66
C ILE A 168 -21.28 24.27 -3.19
N GLY A 169 -20.29 23.67 -3.85
CA GLY A 169 -20.28 23.52 -5.31
C GLY A 169 -20.12 24.84 -6.08
N GLY A 170 -20.69 24.87 -7.28
CA GLY A 170 -20.69 25.99 -8.22
C GLY A 170 -19.31 26.30 -8.82
N ASP A 171 -19.25 27.41 -9.56
CA ASP A 171 -18.04 27.88 -10.26
C ASP A 171 -17.73 29.36 -10.00
N SER A 172 -17.86 29.78 -8.74
CA SER A 172 -17.56 31.16 -8.33
C SER A 172 -16.07 31.51 -8.45
N GLU A 173 -15.79 32.80 -8.63
CA GLU A 173 -14.43 33.35 -8.64
C GLU A 173 -13.79 33.42 -7.25
N LEU A 174 -12.49 33.74 -7.22
CA LEU A 174 -11.76 34.07 -6.00
C LEU A 174 -12.29 35.34 -5.33
N SER A 175 -12.35 35.31 -4.00
CA SER A 175 -12.52 36.50 -3.17
C SER A 175 -11.28 37.39 -3.21
N HIS A 176 -11.37 38.57 -2.60
CA HIS A 176 -10.20 39.42 -2.39
C HIS A 176 -9.08 38.68 -1.63
N ARG A 177 -9.43 37.93 -0.57
CA ARG A 177 -8.44 37.14 0.19
C ARG A 177 -7.94 35.94 -0.61
N GLY A 178 -8.77 35.34 -1.45
CA GLY A 178 -8.34 34.28 -2.37
C GLY A 178 -7.24 34.73 -3.32
N ARG A 179 -7.34 35.95 -3.88
CA ARG A 179 -6.28 36.54 -4.71
C ARG A 179 -5.01 36.83 -3.91
N GLN A 180 -5.14 37.32 -2.68
CA GLN A 180 -3.98 37.51 -1.79
C GLN A 180 -3.26 36.18 -1.50
N PHE A 181 -4.01 35.10 -1.29
CA PHE A 181 -3.42 33.77 -1.13
C PHE A 181 -2.70 33.30 -2.40
N ALA A 182 -3.27 33.52 -3.59
CA ALA A 182 -2.62 33.14 -4.84
C ALA A 182 -1.24 33.82 -4.99
N HIS A 183 -1.15 35.11 -4.66
CA HIS A 183 0.12 35.85 -4.65
C HIS A 183 1.08 35.34 -3.56
N ALA A 184 0.57 34.99 -2.37
CA ALA A 184 1.40 34.39 -1.32
C ALA A 184 1.92 32.99 -1.72
N LEU A 185 1.10 32.21 -2.45
CA LEU A 185 1.47 30.90 -2.98
C LEU A 185 2.58 31.01 -4.02
N GLN A 186 2.54 32.03 -4.89
CA GLN A 186 3.63 32.31 -5.83
C GLN A 186 4.97 32.49 -5.08
N GLY A 187 5.01 33.39 -4.10
CA GLY A 187 6.21 33.63 -3.29
C GLY A 187 6.69 32.37 -2.57
N PHE A 188 5.77 31.59 -1.99
CA PHE A 188 6.10 30.32 -1.33
C PHE A 188 6.76 29.33 -2.30
N ILE A 189 6.20 29.16 -3.51
CA ILE A 189 6.73 28.21 -4.51
C ILE A 189 8.09 28.65 -5.03
N GLU A 190 8.30 29.95 -5.26
CA GLU A 190 9.61 30.49 -5.66
C GLU A 190 10.68 30.23 -4.59
N GLU A 191 10.33 30.35 -3.30
CA GLU A 191 11.23 30.05 -2.19
C GLU A 191 11.62 28.56 -2.10
N GLN A 192 10.75 27.64 -2.55
CA GLN A 192 11.06 26.22 -2.58
C GLN A 192 12.14 25.85 -3.61
N LYS A 193 12.38 26.71 -4.62
CA LYS A 193 13.40 26.50 -5.68
C LYS A 193 13.32 25.13 -6.34
N LEU A 194 12.09 24.69 -6.65
CA LEU A 194 11.83 23.38 -7.23
C LEU A 194 12.23 23.36 -8.70
N LEU A 195 12.97 22.33 -9.09
CA LEU A 195 13.24 22.03 -10.49
C LEU A 195 12.04 21.29 -11.10
N ASP A 196 11.69 21.64 -12.33
CA ASP A 196 10.67 20.98 -13.16
C ASP A 196 9.31 20.81 -12.47
N LEU A 197 8.89 21.81 -11.68
CA LEU A 197 7.58 21.80 -11.02
C LEU A 197 6.45 21.76 -12.05
N LYS A 198 5.60 20.75 -11.94
CA LYS A 198 4.32 20.68 -12.65
C LYS A 198 3.21 21.27 -11.79
N VAL A 199 2.31 22.05 -12.39
CA VAL A 199 1.14 22.60 -11.70
C VAL A 199 -0.12 22.04 -12.33
N TRP A 200 -0.98 21.44 -11.51
CA TRP A 200 -2.27 20.90 -11.94
C TRP A 200 -3.42 21.62 -11.25
N THR A 201 -4.46 21.88 -12.01
CA THR A 201 -5.68 22.52 -11.54
C THR A 201 -6.91 21.71 -11.95
N SER A 202 -8.03 21.98 -11.29
CA SER A 202 -9.32 21.61 -11.85
C SER A 202 -9.71 22.52 -13.01
N GLN A 203 -10.84 22.24 -13.67
CA GLN A 203 -11.42 23.14 -14.68
C GLN A 203 -12.28 24.27 -14.08
N LEU A 204 -12.41 24.35 -12.75
CA LEU A 204 -13.21 25.38 -12.08
C LEU A 204 -12.39 26.67 -11.89
N ARG A 205 -13.04 27.82 -12.09
CA ARG A 205 -12.41 29.15 -12.18
C ARG A 205 -11.51 29.45 -11.00
N ARG A 206 -11.94 29.13 -9.78
CA ARG A 206 -11.16 29.37 -8.55
C ARG A 206 -9.80 28.69 -8.51
N THR A 207 -9.65 27.46 -9.03
CA THR A 207 -8.33 26.80 -9.09
C THR A 207 -7.48 27.39 -10.20
N ILE A 208 -8.10 27.73 -11.34
CA ILE A 208 -7.44 28.35 -12.49
C ILE A 208 -6.87 29.72 -12.11
N GLN A 209 -7.68 30.61 -11.54
CA GLN A 209 -7.27 31.93 -11.07
C GLN A 209 -6.16 31.87 -10.01
N THR A 210 -6.14 30.83 -9.17
CA THR A 210 -5.07 30.63 -8.19
C THR A 210 -3.75 30.28 -8.90
N ALA A 211 -3.79 29.45 -9.96
CA ALA A 211 -2.62 29.05 -10.72
C ALA A 211 -2.11 30.15 -11.67
N GLU A 212 -2.99 30.97 -12.23
CA GLU A 212 -2.63 32.10 -13.10
C GLU A 212 -1.66 33.06 -12.42
N GLU A 213 -1.84 33.30 -11.12
CA GLU A 213 -0.97 34.18 -10.32
C GLU A 213 0.46 33.62 -10.17
N LEU A 214 0.66 32.31 -10.33
CA LEU A 214 2.00 31.70 -10.21
C LEU A 214 2.92 32.07 -11.38
N GLY A 215 2.37 32.50 -12.52
CA GLY A 215 3.16 32.84 -13.71
C GLY A 215 3.88 31.65 -14.37
N VAL A 216 3.48 30.41 -14.07
CA VAL A 216 4.04 29.18 -14.64
C VAL A 216 2.99 28.40 -15.45
N PRO A 217 3.40 27.56 -16.42
CA PRO A 217 2.47 26.69 -17.12
C PRO A 217 1.75 25.75 -16.15
N TYR A 218 0.45 25.55 -16.37
CA TYR A 218 -0.36 24.61 -15.60
C TYR A 218 -1.26 23.79 -16.52
N GLU A 219 -1.65 22.61 -16.06
CA GLU A 219 -2.54 21.70 -16.77
C GLU A 219 -3.90 21.61 -16.06
N GLN A 220 -4.99 21.70 -16.82
CA GLN A 220 -6.35 21.63 -16.29
C GLN A 220 -6.90 20.21 -16.44
N TRP A 221 -7.30 19.62 -15.32
CA TRP A 221 -7.80 18.25 -15.27
C TRP A 221 -9.26 18.27 -14.80
N LYS A 222 -10.20 17.89 -15.68
CA LYS A 222 -11.63 17.82 -15.31
C LYS A 222 -11.87 16.90 -14.11
N ILE A 223 -11.11 15.82 -14.01
CA ILE A 223 -11.19 14.85 -12.91
C ILE A 223 -10.67 15.41 -11.56
N LEU A 224 -10.11 16.62 -11.54
CA LEU A 224 -9.81 17.37 -10.30
C LEU A 224 -10.94 18.32 -9.88
N ASN A 225 -12.06 18.39 -10.61
CA ASN A 225 -13.23 19.18 -10.18
C ASN A 225 -13.75 18.70 -8.82
N GLU A 226 -14.32 19.62 -8.04
CA GLU A 226 -14.91 19.31 -6.73
C GLU A 226 -15.98 18.22 -6.85
N ILE A 227 -16.29 17.56 -5.73
CA ILE A 227 -17.41 16.63 -5.64
C ILE A 227 -18.70 17.31 -6.13
N ASP A 228 -19.42 16.65 -7.03
CA ASP A 228 -20.71 17.13 -7.55
C ASP A 228 -21.80 16.92 -6.48
N ALA A 229 -22.39 18.02 -6.00
CA ALA A 229 -23.49 17.97 -5.03
C ALA A 229 -24.87 17.80 -5.69
N GLY A 230 -24.95 17.63 -7.01
CA GLY A 230 -26.17 17.40 -7.76
C GLY A 230 -27.22 18.48 -7.52
N VAL A 231 -28.41 18.09 -7.07
CA VAL A 231 -29.49 19.03 -6.74
C VAL A 231 -29.17 20.00 -5.59
N CYS A 232 -28.10 19.73 -4.83
CA CYS A 232 -27.64 20.56 -3.71
C CYS A 232 -26.50 21.52 -4.08
N GLU A 233 -26.12 21.62 -5.36
CA GLU A 233 -25.17 22.63 -5.84
C GLU A 233 -25.66 24.05 -5.50
N GLU A 234 -24.73 24.94 -5.14
CA GLU A 234 -24.99 26.35 -4.81
C GLU A 234 -25.96 26.56 -3.62
N MET A 235 -26.03 25.62 -2.69
CA MET A 235 -26.79 25.73 -1.43
C MET A 235 -25.87 25.83 -0.22
N THR A 236 -26.33 26.48 0.87
CA THR A 236 -25.66 26.33 2.17
C THR A 236 -26.07 25.01 2.83
N TYR A 237 -25.30 24.56 3.83
CA TYR A 237 -25.68 23.37 4.60
C TYR A 237 -27.01 23.55 5.35
N GLU A 238 -27.32 24.76 5.82
CA GLU A 238 -28.61 25.09 6.44
C GLU A 238 -29.75 24.95 5.43
N MET A 239 -29.59 25.48 4.21
CA MET A 239 -30.59 25.33 3.15
C MET A 239 -30.84 23.86 2.80
N ILE A 240 -29.78 23.04 2.74
CA ILE A 240 -29.90 21.60 2.49
C ILE A 240 -30.64 20.92 3.64
N GLN A 241 -30.33 21.27 4.89
CA GLN A 241 -31.00 20.71 6.06
C GLN A 241 -32.50 21.06 6.08
N ASP A 242 -32.86 22.28 5.70
CA ASP A 242 -34.26 22.73 5.66
C ASP A 242 -35.03 22.15 4.47
N THR A 243 -34.39 22.02 3.30
CA THR A 243 -35.04 21.59 2.05
C THR A 243 -35.05 20.06 1.89
N PHE A 244 -33.96 19.40 2.31
CA PHE A 244 -33.72 17.96 2.16
C PHE A 244 -33.24 17.35 3.52
N PRO A 245 -34.07 17.39 4.58
CA PRO A 245 -33.66 16.96 5.92
C PRO A 245 -33.24 15.48 5.99
N GLU A 246 -33.90 14.62 5.22
CA GLU A 246 -33.57 13.19 5.16
C GLU A 246 -32.20 12.97 4.50
N GLU A 247 -31.93 13.61 3.38
CA GLU A 247 -30.63 13.55 2.67
C GLU A 247 -29.49 14.07 3.55
N PHE A 248 -29.72 15.19 4.25
CA PHE A 248 -28.75 15.74 5.20
C PHE A 248 -28.40 14.74 6.31
N ALA A 249 -29.40 14.07 6.87
CA ALA A 249 -29.21 13.06 7.91
C ALA A 249 -28.53 11.79 7.38
N LEU A 250 -28.88 11.32 6.17
CA LEU A 250 -28.26 10.15 5.53
C LEU A 250 -26.78 10.41 5.25
N ARG A 251 -26.44 11.61 4.77
CA ARG A 251 -25.05 12.02 4.54
C ARG A 251 -24.22 12.05 5.83
N ASP A 252 -24.82 12.45 6.94
CA ASP A 252 -24.15 12.44 8.24
C ASP A 252 -23.93 11.04 8.80
N GLN A 253 -24.83 10.11 8.48
CA GLN A 253 -24.74 8.72 8.90
C GLN A 253 -23.64 7.98 8.14
N ASP A 254 -23.56 8.12 6.82
CA ASP A 254 -22.57 7.43 5.99
C ASP A 254 -22.00 8.35 4.90
N LYS A 255 -21.16 9.29 5.33
CA LYS A 255 -20.62 10.34 4.46
C LYS A 255 -19.75 9.82 3.32
N TYR A 256 -19.14 8.64 3.46
CA TYR A 256 -18.28 8.09 2.42
C TYR A 256 -19.10 7.51 1.25
N HIS A 257 -20.11 6.69 1.57
CA HIS A 257 -20.95 6.04 0.56
C HIS A 257 -22.15 6.87 0.11
N TYR A 258 -22.59 7.85 0.91
CA TYR A 258 -23.69 8.73 0.53
C TYR A 258 -23.39 9.44 -0.79
N ARG A 259 -24.30 9.29 -1.75
CA ARG A 259 -24.27 9.95 -3.06
C ARG A 259 -25.37 11.00 -3.09
N TYR A 260 -25.00 12.25 -3.40
CA TYR A 260 -26.01 13.29 -3.59
C TYR A 260 -26.98 12.93 -4.73
N PRO A 261 -28.28 13.29 -4.63
CA PRO A 261 -29.21 13.08 -5.73
C PRO A 261 -28.76 13.83 -6.99
N GLY A 262 -28.47 13.08 -8.05
CA GLY A 262 -27.93 13.64 -9.30
C GLY A 262 -26.45 14.04 -9.24
N GLY A 263 -25.73 13.69 -8.17
CA GLY A 263 -24.32 14.04 -7.96
C GLY A 263 -23.46 12.83 -7.60
N GLU A 264 -22.40 13.08 -6.82
CA GLU A 264 -21.36 12.13 -6.46
C GLU A 264 -21.33 11.80 -4.96
N SER A 265 -20.73 10.65 -4.64
CA SER A 265 -20.25 10.24 -3.32
C SER A 265 -18.73 10.41 -3.22
N TYR A 266 -18.16 10.28 -2.02
CA TYR A 266 -16.70 10.18 -1.88
C TYR A 266 -16.14 8.91 -2.55
N GLN A 267 -16.90 7.82 -2.59
CA GLN A 267 -16.53 6.60 -3.31
C GLN A 267 -16.40 6.85 -4.83
N ASP A 268 -17.34 7.58 -5.44
CA ASP A 268 -17.26 7.97 -6.87
C ASP A 268 -16.03 8.86 -7.11
N LEU A 269 -15.76 9.77 -6.17
CA LEU A 269 -14.61 10.66 -6.25
C LEU A 269 -13.28 9.89 -6.19
N VAL A 270 -13.17 8.88 -5.33
CA VAL A 270 -11.99 7.99 -5.26
C VAL A 270 -11.76 7.27 -6.60
N GLN A 271 -12.82 6.74 -7.22
CA GLN A 271 -12.72 6.09 -8.53
C GLN A 271 -12.30 7.08 -9.62
N ARG A 272 -12.89 8.28 -9.63
CA ARG A 272 -12.56 9.35 -10.58
C ARG A 272 -11.10 9.85 -10.45
N LEU A 273 -10.55 9.81 -9.24
CA LEU A 273 -9.20 10.29 -8.93
C LEU A 273 -8.10 9.25 -9.14
N GLU A 274 -8.43 7.98 -9.40
CA GLU A 274 -7.44 6.93 -9.66
C GLU A 274 -6.39 7.35 -10.72
N PRO A 275 -6.75 7.94 -11.89
CA PRO A 275 -5.75 8.36 -12.87
C PRO A 275 -4.85 9.50 -12.39
N VAL A 276 -5.35 10.39 -11.51
CA VAL A 276 -4.54 11.46 -10.92
C VAL A 276 -3.50 10.86 -9.99
N ILE A 277 -3.89 9.90 -9.15
CA ILE A 277 -2.99 9.22 -8.22
C ILE A 277 -1.87 8.52 -8.99
N MET A 278 -2.20 7.81 -10.07
CA MET A 278 -1.20 7.14 -10.91
C MET A 278 -0.21 8.13 -11.53
N GLU A 279 -0.69 9.30 -11.97
CA GLU A 279 0.20 10.31 -12.50
C GLU A 279 1.05 10.94 -11.39
N LEU A 280 0.53 11.13 -10.18
CA LEU A 280 1.33 11.62 -9.04
C LEU A 280 2.46 10.66 -8.65
N GLU A 281 2.20 9.35 -8.70
CA GLU A 281 3.21 8.31 -8.44
C GLU A 281 4.32 8.26 -9.51
N ARG A 282 4.02 8.74 -10.72
CA ARG A 282 4.94 8.75 -11.87
C ARG A 282 5.78 10.02 -11.98
N GLN A 283 5.33 11.10 -11.35
CA GLN A 283 5.89 12.42 -11.53
C GLN A 283 6.82 12.81 -10.38
N GLY A 284 7.75 13.72 -10.69
CA GLY A 284 8.60 14.34 -9.69
C GLY A 284 7.86 15.40 -8.86
N ASN A 285 8.31 16.64 -8.92
CA ASN A 285 7.70 17.72 -8.15
C ASN A 285 6.38 18.16 -8.79
N VAL A 286 5.28 18.03 -8.05
CA VAL A 286 3.94 18.42 -8.52
C VAL A 286 3.24 19.28 -7.47
N LEU A 287 2.64 20.39 -7.90
CA LEU A 287 1.67 21.18 -7.14
C LEU A 287 0.27 20.93 -7.69
N VAL A 288 -0.64 20.44 -6.83
CA VAL A 288 -2.05 20.24 -7.16
C VAL A 288 -2.89 21.27 -6.43
N ILE A 289 -3.51 22.18 -7.19
CA ILE A 289 -4.47 23.18 -6.70
C ILE A 289 -5.87 22.67 -6.96
N CYS A 290 -6.55 22.20 -5.91
CA CYS A 290 -7.83 21.51 -6.03
C CYS A 290 -8.87 22.02 -5.00
N HIS A 291 -9.71 21.14 -4.50
CA HIS A 291 -10.88 21.46 -3.67
C HIS A 291 -10.92 20.62 -2.40
N GLN A 292 -11.91 20.86 -1.53
CA GLN A 292 -11.91 20.26 -0.20
C GLN A 292 -12.14 18.74 -0.27
N ALA A 293 -13.12 18.24 -1.04
CA ALA A 293 -13.36 16.79 -1.10
C ALA A 293 -12.27 16.07 -1.90
N VAL A 294 -11.80 16.69 -2.99
CA VAL A 294 -10.70 16.18 -3.82
C VAL A 294 -9.41 16.03 -3.01
N MET A 295 -9.00 17.10 -2.31
CA MET A 295 -7.76 17.09 -1.51
C MET A 295 -7.80 16.06 -0.39
N ARG A 296 -8.99 15.81 0.20
CA ARG A 296 -9.16 14.75 1.20
C ARG A 296 -8.91 13.36 0.63
N CYS A 297 -9.40 13.08 -0.57
CA CYS A 297 -9.18 11.79 -1.24
C CYS A 297 -7.70 11.57 -1.54
N LEU A 298 -7.03 12.59 -2.10
CA LEU A 298 -5.59 12.52 -2.38
C LEU A 298 -4.79 12.35 -1.09
N LEU A 299 -5.13 13.10 -0.04
CA LEU A 299 -4.45 13.00 1.25
C LEU A 299 -4.69 11.64 1.93
N ALA A 300 -5.90 11.09 1.83
CA ALA A 300 -6.21 9.78 2.38
C ALA A 300 -5.38 8.66 1.73
N TYR A 301 -5.15 8.75 0.42
CA TYR A 301 -4.26 7.83 -0.29
C TYR A 301 -2.82 7.90 0.26
N PHE A 302 -2.20 9.08 0.29
CA PHE A 302 -0.80 9.22 0.72
C PHE A 302 -0.58 8.96 2.23
N LEU A 303 -1.61 9.13 3.06
CA LEU A 303 -1.53 8.96 4.52
C LEU A 303 -2.18 7.68 5.03
N ASP A 304 -2.55 6.77 4.12
CA ASP A 304 -3.19 5.49 4.42
C ASP A 304 -4.38 5.66 5.39
N LYS A 305 -5.36 6.47 4.98
CA LYS A 305 -6.57 6.76 5.76
C LYS A 305 -7.75 5.95 5.26
N SER A 306 -8.50 5.39 6.21
CA SER A 306 -9.68 4.59 5.93
C SER A 306 -10.80 5.41 5.26
N ALA A 307 -11.72 4.70 4.61
CA ALA A 307 -12.93 5.27 4.03
C ALA A 307 -13.75 6.08 5.06
N ASP A 308 -13.75 5.67 6.33
CA ASP A 308 -14.47 6.37 7.39
C ASP A 308 -13.84 7.72 7.76
N ASP A 309 -12.51 7.81 7.75
CA ASP A 309 -11.79 9.01 8.15
C ASP A 309 -11.60 10.01 7.00
N LEU A 310 -11.51 9.51 5.75
CA LEU A 310 -11.29 10.30 4.54
C LEU A 310 -12.22 11.53 4.43
N PRO A 311 -13.57 11.44 4.58
CA PRO A 311 -14.48 12.57 4.46
C PRO A 311 -14.33 13.65 5.54
N TYR A 312 -13.49 13.40 6.55
CA TYR A 312 -13.28 14.24 7.72
C TYR A 312 -11.81 14.69 7.88
N LEU A 313 -10.93 14.40 6.92
CA LEU A 313 -9.59 14.96 6.94
C LEU A 313 -9.65 16.51 6.85
N LYS A 314 -8.73 17.16 7.57
CA LYS A 314 -8.66 18.63 7.66
C LYS A 314 -7.78 19.16 6.53
N CYS A 315 -8.41 19.86 5.59
CA CYS A 315 -7.77 20.52 4.46
C CYS A 315 -8.18 22.01 4.45
N PRO A 316 -7.62 22.83 5.37
CA PRO A 316 -7.99 24.23 5.50
C PRO A 316 -7.65 25.03 4.24
N LEU A 317 -8.38 26.13 4.01
CA LEU A 317 -8.01 27.10 2.99
C LEU A 317 -6.64 27.72 3.33
N HIS A 318 -5.98 28.23 2.29
CA HIS A 318 -4.74 29.01 2.38
C HIS A 318 -3.55 28.31 3.05
N THR A 319 -3.59 26.98 3.05
CA THR A 319 -2.54 26.13 3.63
C THR A 319 -2.03 25.17 2.57
N VAL A 320 -0.71 25.10 2.42
CA VAL A 320 -0.04 24.13 1.54
C VAL A 320 0.39 22.93 2.38
N LEU A 321 0.04 21.73 1.92
CA LEU A 321 0.54 20.48 2.47
C LEU A 321 1.66 19.97 1.57
N LYS A 322 2.88 19.92 2.08
CA LYS A 322 4.00 19.25 1.41
C LYS A 322 4.03 17.81 1.86
N LEU A 323 3.92 16.91 0.90
CA LEU A 323 4.01 15.47 1.04
C LEU A 323 5.39 15.03 0.55
N SER A 324 6.08 14.25 1.37
CA SER A 324 7.37 13.63 1.02
C SER A 324 7.25 12.13 1.27
N PRO A 325 7.04 11.32 0.22
CA PRO A 325 7.02 9.87 0.32
C PRO A 325 8.30 9.34 0.97
N VAL A 326 8.14 8.37 1.87
CA VAL A 326 9.23 7.65 2.56
C VAL A 326 8.89 6.15 2.54
N ALA A 327 9.87 5.28 2.82
CA ALA A 327 9.75 3.83 2.64
C ALA A 327 8.48 3.16 3.25
N TYR A 328 7.91 3.70 4.32
CA TYR A 328 6.70 3.18 4.98
C TYR A 328 5.62 4.24 5.21
N GLY A 329 5.51 5.22 4.33
CA GLY A 329 4.42 6.20 4.39
C GLY A 329 4.77 7.53 3.74
N CYS A 330 4.23 8.61 4.28
CA CYS A 330 4.44 9.94 3.75
C CYS A 330 4.59 10.95 4.89
N LYS A 331 5.66 11.76 4.84
CA LYS A 331 5.81 12.89 5.75
C LYS A 331 4.94 14.05 5.25
N VAL A 332 4.22 14.69 6.17
CA VAL A 332 3.38 15.86 5.88
C VAL A 332 3.91 17.08 6.63
N GLU A 333 4.12 18.16 5.90
CA GLU A 333 4.44 19.47 6.45
C GLU A 333 3.36 20.47 6.02
N MET A 334 2.83 21.25 6.96
CA MET A 334 1.75 22.20 6.71
C MET A 334 2.28 23.63 6.77
N PHE A 335 2.05 24.40 5.71
CA PHE A 335 2.48 25.79 5.58
C PHE A 335 1.25 26.69 5.41
N TYR A 336 0.87 27.38 6.48
CA TYR A 336 -0.15 28.43 6.39
C TYR A 336 0.48 29.71 5.84
N LEU A 337 -0.06 30.24 4.74
CA LEU A 337 0.57 31.35 4.00
C LEU A 337 0.16 32.74 4.50
N ASN A 338 -0.27 32.84 5.77
CA ASN A 338 -0.58 34.11 6.45
C ASN A 338 -1.64 34.98 5.75
N VAL A 339 -2.63 34.34 5.12
CA VAL A 339 -3.82 34.99 4.56
C VAL A 339 -5.06 34.36 5.19
N GLU A 340 -5.86 35.17 5.88
CA GLU A 340 -7.07 34.67 6.53
C GLU A 340 -8.07 34.06 5.53
N ALA A 341 -8.86 33.10 6.00
CA ALA A 341 -9.96 32.50 5.25
C ALA A 341 -11.07 32.04 6.18
N VAL A 342 -12.28 31.92 5.64
CA VAL A 342 -13.39 31.23 6.32
C VAL A 342 -13.06 29.75 6.56
N ASN A 343 -13.63 29.18 7.62
CA ASN A 343 -13.55 27.74 7.86
C ASN A 343 -14.69 27.01 7.16
N THR A 344 -14.36 26.09 6.25
CA THR A 344 -15.33 25.25 5.53
C THR A 344 -15.39 23.81 6.06
N HIS A 345 -14.69 23.52 7.17
CA HIS A 345 -14.68 22.20 7.78
C HIS A 345 -15.91 22.00 8.68
N ARG A 346 -16.63 20.90 8.45
CA ARG A 346 -17.69 20.42 9.32
C ARG A 346 -17.27 19.09 9.94
N ASP A 347 -17.17 19.07 11.27
CA ASP A 347 -16.76 17.91 12.06
C ASP A 347 -17.77 16.75 11.94
N ARG A 348 -17.34 15.55 12.34
CA ARG A 348 -18.22 14.38 12.44
C ARG A 348 -19.27 14.63 13.54
N PRO A 349 -20.56 14.33 13.30
CA PRO A 349 -21.58 14.40 14.35
C PRO A 349 -21.22 13.49 15.53
N LEU A 350 -21.44 13.96 16.77
CA LEU A 350 -20.98 13.30 18.01
C LEU A 350 -21.64 11.94 18.32
N ASN A 351 -22.61 11.48 17.53
CA ASN A 351 -23.49 10.35 17.86
C ASN A 351 -23.10 8.98 17.27
N LYS A 352 -21.92 8.81 16.67
CA LYS A 352 -21.50 7.52 16.09
C LYS A 352 -20.44 6.82 16.97
N PRO A 353 -20.68 5.59 17.46
CA PRO A 353 -19.60 4.70 17.86
C PRO A 353 -18.67 4.50 16.66
N ARG A 354 -17.34 4.44 16.87
CA ARG A 354 -16.43 3.96 15.81
C ARG A 354 -16.81 2.52 15.49
N ASP A 355 -16.97 2.22 14.20
CA ASP A 355 -16.99 0.83 13.77
C ASP A 355 -15.53 0.38 13.70
N ASP A 356 -15.01 -0.14 14.81
CA ASP A 356 -13.65 -0.69 14.88
C ASP A 356 -13.55 -2.05 14.17
N SER A 357 -14.49 -2.39 13.28
CA SER A 357 -14.52 -3.65 12.51
C SER A 357 -13.58 -3.65 11.31
N ALA A 358 -12.89 -2.54 11.02
CA ALA A 358 -11.74 -2.60 10.13
C ALA A 358 -10.67 -3.46 10.81
N PRO A 359 -10.23 -4.59 10.21
CA PRO A 359 -9.18 -5.41 10.81
C PRO A 359 -7.98 -4.49 11.06
N PRO A 360 -7.38 -4.52 12.26
CA PRO A 360 -6.16 -3.76 12.49
C PRO A 360 -5.15 -4.20 11.43
N VAL A 361 -4.58 -3.25 10.69
CA VAL A 361 -3.34 -3.50 9.97
C VAL A 361 -2.40 -4.05 11.01
N LEU A 362 -2.09 -5.34 10.90
CA LEU A 362 -1.30 -6.08 11.86
C LEU A 362 0.15 -5.63 11.68
N HIS A 363 0.46 -4.42 12.15
CA HIS A 363 1.82 -4.02 12.39
C HIS A 363 2.37 -4.98 13.44
N SER A 364 3.41 -5.69 13.05
CA SER A 364 4.19 -6.58 13.91
C SER A 364 4.34 -5.96 15.31
N PRO A 365 3.82 -6.59 16.38
CA PRO A 365 4.06 -6.07 17.72
C PRO A 365 5.58 -6.10 17.99
N PRO A 366 6.13 -5.10 18.71
CA PRO A 366 7.53 -5.14 19.10
C PRO A 366 7.80 -6.43 19.90
N PRO A 367 8.94 -7.11 19.70
CA PRO A 367 9.18 -8.42 20.27
C PRO A 367 9.10 -8.38 21.79
N VAL A 368 8.14 -9.15 22.32
CA VAL A 368 7.98 -9.43 23.75
C VAL A 368 9.26 -10.10 24.25
N GLN A 369 9.91 -9.51 25.26
CA GLN A 369 11.07 -10.10 25.92
C GLN A 369 10.68 -11.44 26.57
N PRO A 370 11.41 -12.54 26.34
CA PRO A 370 11.11 -13.81 26.99
C PRO A 370 11.43 -13.72 28.49
N ARG A 371 10.42 -13.89 29.35
CA ARG A 371 10.62 -14.23 30.76
C ARG A 371 11.05 -15.70 30.88
N PRO A 372 11.93 -16.05 31.84
CA PRO A 372 12.43 -17.40 32.00
C PRO A 372 11.34 -18.35 32.54
N VAL A 373 11.24 -19.51 31.88
CA VAL A 373 10.35 -20.62 32.27
C VAL A 373 10.95 -21.33 33.48
N GLN A 374 10.22 -21.37 34.59
CA GLN A 374 10.42 -22.37 35.64
C GLN A 374 9.51 -23.57 35.37
N ALA A 375 10.12 -24.74 35.36
CA ALA A 375 9.46 -26.03 35.20
C ALA A 375 8.62 -26.40 36.43
N ALA A 376 7.47 -27.05 36.23
CA ALA A 376 7.15 -28.35 36.83
C ALA A 376 5.71 -28.82 36.54
N ALA A 377 5.58 -30.15 36.49
CA ALA A 377 4.44 -30.98 36.86
C ALA A 377 3.37 -31.33 35.80
N THR A 378 3.60 -32.49 35.17
CA THR A 378 2.74 -33.69 35.20
C THR A 378 1.21 -33.51 35.23
N LEU A 379 0.50 -34.05 34.22
CA LEU A 379 -0.72 -34.86 34.42
C LEU A 379 -1.20 -35.57 33.14
N GLN A 380 -1.10 -36.90 33.21
CA GLN A 380 -2.03 -37.95 32.77
C GLN A 380 -2.64 -37.97 31.35
N ARG A 381 -2.19 -39.01 30.63
CA ARG A 381 -2.86 -39.74 29.54
C ARG A 381 -4.37 -39.91 29.74
N ARG A 382 -5.15 -39.59 28.70
CA ARG A 382 -6.35 -40.37 28.34
C ARG A 382 -6.33 -40.73 26.86
N GLN A 383 -6.45 -42.02 26.62
CA GLN A 383 -6.53 -42.71 25.34
C GLN A 383 -7.90 -42.47 24.71
N LEU A 384 -7.95 -42.22 23.40
CA LEU A 384 -9.09 -42.53 22.55
C LEU A 384 -8.55 -43.17 21.25
N ALA A 385 -9.05 -44.37 20.98
CA ALA A 385 -8.63 -45.28 19.93
C ALA A 385 -9.24 -44.90 18.55
N PRO A 386 -8.59 -45.29 17.43
CA PRO A 386 -9.14 -45.09 16.09
C PRO A 386 -10.05 -46.26 15.68
N PRO A 387 -11.08 -46.06 14.83
CA PRO A 387 -11.73 -47.17 14.15
C PRO A 387 -10.92 -47.63 12.92
N ARG A 388 -10.95 -48.95 12.72
CA ARG A 388 -10.24 -49.76 11.72
C ARG A 388 -11.10 -50.05 10.47
N PRO A 389 -10.54 -50.66 9.40
CA PRO A 389 -10.96 -50.51 8.01
C PRO A 389 -11.89 -51.63 7.51
N PHE A 390 -12.49 -51.42 6.33
CA PHE A 390 -13.15 -52.48 5.53
C PHE A 390 -12.23 -53.00 4.41
N ALA A 391 -12.40 -54.29 4.09
CA ALA A 391 -11.47 -55.15 3.39
C ALA A 391 -12.00 -55.64 2.00
N VAL A 392 -11.06 -55.80 1.03
CA VAL A 392 -10.80 -56.89 0.02
C VAL A 392 -11.98 -57.47 -0.81
N GLY A 393 -11.94 -57.79 -2.12
CA GLY A 393 -10.94 -58.00 -3.21
C GLY A 393 -11.70 -58.39 -4.52
N PRO A 394 -11.20 -59.15 -5.54
CA PRO A 394 -9.89 -59.81 -5.73
C PRO A 394 -9.21 -59.74 -7.15
N ALA A 395 -7.92 -60.17 -7.19
CA ALA A 395 -7.14 -60.96 -8.20
C ALA A 395 -7.00 -60.53 -9.71
N VAL A 396 -5.83 -60.22 -10.32
CA VAL A 396 -4.59 -61.00 -10.71
C VAL A 396 -4.75 -61.78 -12.05
N PRO A 397 -3.73 -62.15 -12.92
CA PRO A 397 -2.24 -61.97 -12.96
C PRO A 397 -1.60 -61.58 -14.34
N ARG A 398 -0.29 -61.23 -14.35
CA ARG A 398 0.87 -62.00 -14.94
C ARG A 398 2.10 -61.11 -15.24
N GLY A 399 3.28 -61.51 -14.72
CA GLY A 399 4.64 -61.00 -15.10
C GLY A 399 5.23 -61.76 -16.32
N PRO A 400 6.57 -62.00 -16.45
CA PRO A 400 7.71 -61.62 -15.58
C PRO A 400 9.05 -61.22 -16.32
N ARG A 401 10.14 -61.06 -15.51
CA ARG A 401 11.62 -61.16 -15.78
C ARG A 401 12.37 -59.85 -16.05
N GLY A 402 13.59 -59.57 -15.56
CA GLY A 402 14.62 -60.22 -14.71
C GLY A 402 15.71 -59.17 -14.37
N ALA A 403 16.30 -59.08 -13.17
CA ALA A 403 17.49 -59.78 -12.60
C ALA A 403 18.89 -59.21 -12.95
N LEU A 404 19.73 -59.06 -11.89
CA LEU A 404 21.23 -59.01 -11.77
C LEU A 404 21.88 -57.62 -11.53
N LEU A 405 22.42 -57.34 -10.32
CA LEU A 405 23.83 -57.41 -9.83
C LEU A 405 24.73 -56.28 -10.41
N GLN A 406 25.66 -55.58 -9.74
CA GLN A 406 26.58 -55.86 -8.62
C GLN A 406 27.33 -54.55 -8.23
N GLN A 407 27.78 -54.43 -6.96
CA GLN A 407 29.00 -53.81 -6.35
C GLN A 407 29.72 -52.62 -7.07
N SER A 408 30.22 -51.55 -6.43
CA SER A 408 31.27 -51.51 -5.39
C SER A 408 31.56 -50.06 -4.89
N GLN A 409 31.94 -49.89 -3.61
CA GLN A 409 32.65 -48.71 -3.05
C GLN A 409 34.17 -48.77 -3.33
N PRO A 410 34.97 -47.71 -3.06
CA PRO A 410 35.57 -47.54 -1.71
C PRO A 410 35.65 -46.08 -1.16
N HIS A 411 35.96 -46.03 0.15
CA HIS A 411 36.27 -44.93 1.09
C HIS A 411 37.25 -43.83 0.56
N ILE A 412 37.47 -42.64 1.15
CA ILE A 412 37.88 -42.21 2.52
C ILE A 412 37.65 -40.67 2.58
N GLY A 413 37.11 -40.07 3.66
CA GLY A 413 37.96 -39.36 4.62
C GLY A 413 37.25 -38.28 5.45
N SER A 414 37.57 -38.32 6.75
CA SER A 414 37.08 -37.57 7.90
C SER A 414 37.29 -36.05 7.88
N GLY A 415 36.42 -35.32 8.60
CA GLY A 415 36.68 -33.95 9.04
C GLY A 415 35.53 -33.33 9.85
N CYS A 416 35.45 -33.65 11.14
CA CYS A 416 34.58 -32.97 12.12
C CYS A 416 34.98 -31.51 12.32
N LEU A 417 34.03 -30.57 12.24
CA LEU A 417 34.03 -29.32 13.02
C LEU A 417 32.58 -28.81 13.20
N ASN A 418 32.07 -28.88 14.42
CA ASN A 418 31.03 -27.97 14.94
C ASN A 418 31.78 -26.75 15.53
N PRO A 419 31.25 -25.52 15.44
CA PRO A 419 30.37 -25.07 16.53
C PRO A 419 29.23 -24.10 16.13
N CYS A 420 28.04 -24.41 16.65
CA CYS A 420 27.09 -23.54 17.34
C CYS A 420 27.48 -22.05 17.49
N VAL A 421 26.74 -21.11 16.86
CA VAL A 421 26.36 -19.80 17.44
C VAL A 421 25.10 -19.23 16.77
N LYS A 422 24.02 -19.15 17.57
CA LYS A 422 22.88 -18.20 17.63
C LYS A 422 22.41 -17.50 16.34
N GLU A 423 21.27 -17.98 15.84
CA GLU A 423 20.40 -17.34 14.84
C GLU A 423 19.89 -15.98 15.33
N SER A 424 20.15 -14.92 14.55
CA SER A 424 19.45 -13.63 14.59
C SER A 424 19.00 -13.34 13.16
N THR A 425 17.70 -13.13 12.95
CA THR A 425 17.04 -13.22 11.64
C THR A 425 16.39 -11.88 11.26
N VAL A 426 16.82 -11.23 10.18
CA VAL A 426 16.27 -9.93 9.68
C VAL A 426 16.26 -9.70 8.13
N THR A 427 15.16 -10.08 7.49
CA THR A 427 14.65 -9.83 6.13
C THR A 427 15.32 -8.82 5.15
N ALA A 428 15.46 -9.26 3.89
CA ALA A 428 15.35 -8.43 2.68
C ALA A 428 13.90 -8.53 2.14
N GLN A 429 13.30 -7.40 1.78
CA GLN A 429 11.86 -7.24 1.49
C GLN A 429 11.47 -7.86 0.14
N LYS A 430 10.30 -8.52 0.07
CA LYS A 430 9.68 -9.06 -1.15
C LYS A 430 8.18 -9.26 -0.91
N MET A 431 7.34 -8.44 -1.53
CA MET A 431 5.87 -8.60 -1.54
C MET A 431 5.44 -9.83 -2.35
N LEU A 432 4.56 -10.65 -1.78
CA LEU A 432 3.76 -11.64 -2.50
C LEU A 432 2.30 -11.18 -2.45
N LEU A 433 1.55 -11.16 -3.54
CA LEU A 433 0.11 -10.82 -3.52
C LEU A 433 -0.69 -12.10 -3.77
N THR A 434 -1.55 -12.48 -2.84
CA THR A 434 -2.51 -13.59 -3.00
C THR A 434 -3.92 -13.01 -3.05
N THR A 435 -4.73 -13.40 -4.02
CA THR A 435 -6.10 -12.90 -4.23
C THR A 435 -7.11 -14.04 -4.10
N SER A 436 -8.23 -13.81 -3.41
CA SER A 436 -9.35 -14.75 -3.42
C SER A 436 -10.26 -14.49 -4.64
N ALA A 437 -10.81 -15.54 -5.23
CA ALA A 437 -11.74 -15.45 -6.35
C ALA A 437 -13.12 -15.91 -5.88
N PHE A 438 -14.12 -15.02 -5.95
CA PHE A 438 -15.52 -15.42 -6.02
C PHE A 438 -16.17 -14.67 -7.20
N GLU A 439 -16.97 -15.42 -7.96
CA GLU A 439 -17.77 -14.98 -9.12
C GLU A 439 -18.77 -13.87 -8.78
#